data_AF-A0A1M4TCR6-F1
#
_entry.id   AF-A0A1M4TCR6-F1
#
_cell.length_a   1.000
_cell.length_b   1.000
_cell.length_c   1.000
_cell.angle_alpha   90.00
_cell.angle_beta   90.00
_cell.angle_gamma   90.00
#
_symmetry.space_group_name_H-M   'P 1'
#
loop_
_entity.id
_entity.type
_entity.pdbx_description
1 polymer ?
#
loop_
_entity_poly.entity_id
_entity_poly.type
_entity_poly.pdbx_seq_one_letter_code
_entity_poly.pdbx_strand_id
1 'polypeptide(L)'
;MQRFSFILLILSIIITGCSTLKPADFSYIYDKQETGLDSIIDINGYYVSERECDTAFYSVFMFYPDGLYTVATTSDVSMVADCFSHGGKSRICQYPSWGTYRILGDTIKTQTIIIEGMGTATIFRDYLILPDKSVMNISDYVQPEKTRLMFMANYPSFHTNSCSKVSRFFPLENKRDKSECPYLKSKWFTGK
;
A
#
# COMPACT_ATOMS: atom_id res chain seq x y z
N MET A 1 -12.25 28.90 44.00
CA MET A 1 -11.12 28.25 43.28
C MET A 1 -11.43 26.85 42.72
N GLN A 2 -12.56 26.20 43.05
CA GLN A 2 -12.89 24.85 42.53
C GLN A 2 -13.40 24.80 41.06
N ARG A 3 -13.91 25.90 40.51
CA ARG A 3 -14.49 25.92 39.15
C ARG A 3 -13.47 25.98 38.00
N PHE A 4 -12.24 26.42 38.28
CA PHE A 4 -11.17 26.50 37.26
C PHE A 4 -10.48 25.16 37.00
N SER A 5 -10.40 24.28 38.00
CA SER A 5 -9.75 22.96 37.86
C SER A 5 -10.55 21.99 36.98
N PHE A 6 -11.87 22.10 36.92
CA PHE A 6 -12.72 21.24 36.08
C PHE A 6 -12.59 21.54 34.58
N ILE A 7 -12.39 22.81 34.20
CA ILE A 7 -12.23 23.20 32.79
C ILE A 7 -10.90 22.69 32.22
N LEU A 8 -9.84 22.71 33.02
CA LEU A 8 -8.52 22.15 32.66
C LEU A 8 -8.55 20.61 32.50
N LEU A 9 -9.40 19.91 33.25
CA LEU A 9 -9.55 18.45 33.14
C LEU A 9 -10.33 18.02 31.89
N ILE A 10 -11.28 18.85 31.42
CA ILE A 10 -12.02 18.59 30.16
C ILE A 10 -11.15 18.93 28.95
N LEU A 11 -10.30 19.95 29.04
CA LEU A 11 -9.36 20.32 27.97
C LEU A 11 -8.25 19.26 27.78
N SER A 12 -7.82 18.56 28.83
CA SER A 12 -6.80 17.50 28.72
C SER A 12 -7.29 16.20 28.07
N ILE A 13 -8.60 15.94 28.09
CA ILE A 13 -9.21 14.77 27.42
C ILE A 13 -9.30 14.99 25.90
N ILE A 14 -9.35 16.24 25.44
CA ILE A 14 -9.47 16.55 24.01
C ILE A 14 -8.11 16.46 23.29
N ILE A 15 -6.99 16.59 24.00
CA ILE A 15 -5.64 16.65 23.39
C ILE A 15 -4.97 15.26 23.31
N THR A 16 -5.53 14.22 23.93
CA THR A 16 -4.90 12.88 23.97
C THR A 16 -5.41 11.90 22.91
N GLY A 17 -6.40 12.29 22.10
CA GLY A 17 -6.95 11.47 21.03
C GLY A 17 -6.38 11.79 19.66
N CYS A 18 -5.06 11.69 19.44
CA CYS A 18 -4.53 11.54 18.08
C CYS A 18 -4.99 10.16 17.57
N SER A 19 -6.24 10.14 17.09
CA SER A 19 -6.91 8.95 16.60
C SER A 19 -6.09 8.43 15.44
N THR A 20 -5.32 7.38 15.68
CA THR A 20 -4.58 6.72 14.62
C THR A 20 -5.62 6.16 13.64
N LEU A 21 -5.61 6.73 12.43
CA LEU A 21 -6.56 6.43 11.36
C LEU A 21 -6.24 5.06 10.75
N LYS A 22 -6.66 3.99 11.43
CA LYS A 22 -6.61 2.62 10.91
C LYS A 22 -7.78 2.41 9.92
N PRO A 23 -7.54 1.92 8.69
CA PRO A 23 -8.62 1.41 7.85
C PRO A 23 -9.35 0.22 8.52
N ALA A 24 -10.67 0.12 8.34
CA ALA A 24 -11.48 -0.88 9.04
C ALA A 24 -11.18 -2.33 8.62
N ASP A 25 -10.75 -2.51 7.38
CA ASP A 25 -10.48 -3.76 6.67
C ASP A 25 -8.98 -4.11 6.57
N PHE A 26 -8.10 -3.25 7.10
CA PHE A 26 -6.67 -3.55 7.19
C PHE A 26 -6.41 -4.62 8.27
N SER A 27 -5.88 -5.75 7.84
CA SER A 27 -5.70 -6.96 8.67
C SER A 27 -4.30 -7.55 8.61
N TYR A 28 -3.51 -7.25 7.57
CA TYR A 28 -2.16 -7.78 7.40
C TYR A 28 -1.15 -6.94 8.19
N ILE A 29 -0.97 -7.27 9.48
CA ILE A 29 0.00 -6.59 10.36
C ILE A 29 1.42 -6.74 9.82
N TYR A 30 2.20 -5.65 9.81
CA TYR A 30 3.62 -5.67 9.49
C TYR A 30 4.45 -6.15 10.69
N ASP A 31 4.73 -7.45 10.73
CA ASP A 31 5.49 -8.14 11.77
C ASP A 31 7.02 -8.13 11.55
N LYS A 32 7.47 -7.62 10.38
CA LYS A 32 8.87 -7.56 9.95
C LYS A 32 9.52 -8.93 9.75
N GLN A 33 8.71 -9.96 9.51
CA GLN A 33 9.24 -11.29 9.23
C GLN A 33 9.58 -11.43 7.75
N GLU A 34 10.72 -12.05 7.47
CA GLU A 34 11.10 -12.43 6.11
C GLU A 34 10.05 -13.37 5.53
N THR A 35 9.55 -13.01 4.35
CA THR A 35 8.48 -13.77 3.68
C THR A 35 9.01 -14.85 2.76
N GLY A 36 10.30 -14.79 2.39
CA GLY A 36 10.94 -15.65 1.39
C GLY A 36 10.61 -15.27 -0.06
N LEU A 37 9.92 -14.14 -0.30
CA LEU A 37 9.53 -13.73 -1.65
C LEU A 37 10.73 -13.51 -2.58
N ASP A 38 11.85 -13.03 -2.03
CA ASP A 38 13.12 -12.78 -2.72
C ASP A 38 13.79 -14.03 -3.30
N SER A 39 13.43 -15.20 -2.77
CA SER A 39 13.86 -16.50 -3.32
C SER A 39 12.98 -16.98 -4.48
N ILE A 40 11.80 -16.39 -4.64
CA ILE A 40 10.77 -16.81 -5.59
C ILE A 40 10.75 -15.91 -6.82
N ILE A 41 10.78 -14.59 -6.63
CA ILE A 41 10.76 -13.58 -7.70
C ILE A 41 11.86 -12.54 -7.48
N ASP A 42 12.19 -11.75 -8.51
CA ASP A 42 13.12 -10.63 -8.32
C ASP A 42 12.43 -9.49 -7.55
N ILE A 43 13.03 -9.04 -6.46
CA ILE A 43 12.53 -7.90 -5.68
C ILE A 43 13.51 -6.72 -5.68
N ASN A 44 14.62 -6.79 -6.41
CA ASN A 44 15.65 -5.75 -6.51
C ASN A 44 15.28 -4.73 -7.60
N GLY A 45 14.02 -4.33 -7.63
CA GLY A 45 13.48 -3.44 -8.64
C GLY A 45 12.01 -3.13 -8.40
N TYR A 46 11.36 -2.61 -9.43
CA TYR A 46 9.92 -2.41 -9.45
C TYR A 46 9.28 -3.12 -10.64
N TYR A 47 7.99 -3.39 -10.50
CA TYR A 47 7.14 -3.98 -11.51
C TYR A 47 6.18 -2.93 -12.06
N VAL A 48 5.81 -3.08 -13.33
CA VAL A 48 4.76 -2.31 -13.98
C VAL A 48 3.72 -3.28 -14.53
N SER A 49 2.47 -3.08 -14.12
CA SER A 49 1.31 -3.81 -14.65
C SER A 49 0.29 -2.82 -15.21
N GLU A 50 -0.33 -3.15 -16.33
CA GLU A 50 -1.59 -2.53 -16.75
C GLU A 50 -2.69 -2.84 -15.72
N ARG A 51 -3.68 -1.96 -15.60
CA ARG A 51 -4.81 -2.15 -14.71
C ARG A 51 -5.96 -2.81 -15.47
N GLU A 52 -6.13 -4.11 -15.30
CA GLU A 52 -7.10 -4.92 -16.04
C GLU A 52 -7.00 -4.76 -17.58
N CYS A 53 -8.11 -4.52 -18.27
CA CYS A 53 -8.16 -4.22 -19.70
C CYS A 53 -7.88 -2.74 -19.99
N ASP A 54 -7.71 -1.91 -18.96
CA ASP A 54 -7.44 -0.48 -19.10
C ASP A 54 -5.94 -0.24 -19.30
N THR A 55 -5.57 0.05 -20.55
CA THR A 55 -4.18 0.36 -20.93
C THR A 55 -3.79 1.80 -20.60
N ALA A 56 -4.71 2.63 -20.09
CA ALA A 56 -4.44 4.04 -19.79
C ALA A 56 -3.84 4.23 -18.39
N PHE A 57 -3.99 3.26 -17.48
CA PHE A 57 -3.42 3.32 -16.14
C PHE A 57 -2.55 2.11 -15.83
N TYR A 58 -1.43 2.39 -15.17
CA TYR A 58 -0.44 1.42 -14.75
C TYR A 58 -0.35 1.40 -13.23
N SER A 59 -0.19 0.21 -12.66
CA SER A 59 0.31 0.01 -11.31
C SER A 59 1.83 -0.16 -11.38
N VAL A 60 2.57 0.76 -10.74
CA VAL A 60 4.01 0.67 -10.52
C VAL A 60 4.23 0.25 -9.08
N PHE A 61 4.88 -0.88 -8.82
CA PHE A 61 4.94 -1.45 -7.47
C PHE A 61 6.24 -2.17 -7.17
N MET A 62 6.59 -2.29 -5.89
CA MET A 62 7.71 -3.13 -5.46
C MET A 62 7.46 -3.77 -4.09
N PHE A 63 8.16 -4.88 -3.87
CA PHE A 63 8.10 -5.65 -2.64
C PHE A 63 9.39 -5.48 -1.83
N TYR A 64 9.27 -5.55 -0.51
CA TYR A 64 10.40 -5.69 0.41
C TYR A 64 10.38 -7.11 0.99
N PRO A 65 11.53 -7.66 1.40
CA PRO A 65 11.60 -9.08 1.76
C PRO A 65 10.82 -9.38 3.06
N ASP A 66 10.62 -8.36 3.90
CA ASP A 66 9.97 -8.42 5.22
C ASP A 66 8.44 -8.18 5.23
N GLY A 67 7.77 -8.33 4.08
CA GLY A 67 6.32 -8.20 3.97
C GLY A 67 5.81 -6.77 3.77
N LEU A 68 6.69 -5.78 3.62
CA LEU A 68 6.30 -4.41 3.24
C LEU A 68 6.09 -4.28 1.72
N TYR A 69 5.17 -3.41 1.33
CA TYR A 69 4.78 -3.21 -0.07
C TYR A 69 4.53 -1.72 -0.37
N THR A 70 4.87 -1.28 -1.58
CA THR A 70 4.50 0.07 -2.05
C THR A 70 4.12 0.07 -3.52
N VAL A 71 3.15 0.92 -3.87
CA VAL A 71 2.55 1.00 -5.21
C VAL A 71 2.07 2.41 -5.53
N ALA A 72 2.17 2.80 -6.79
CA ALA A 72 1.54 4.00 -7.34
C ALA A 72 0.69 3.61 -8.55
N THR A 73 -0.45 4.27 -8.72
CA THR A 73 -1.27 4.15 -9.94
C THR A 73 -1.09 5.41 -10.78
N THR A 74 -0.63 5.29 -12.03
CA THR A 74 -0.29 6.44 -12.89
C THR A 74 -0.66 6.19 -14.33
N SER A 75 -0.93 7.24 -15.10
CA SER A 75 -1.00 7.16 -16.57
C SER A 75 0.36 7.30 -17.24
N ASP A 76 1.39 7.73 -16.49
CA ASP A 76 2.77 7.87 -16.96
C ASP A 76 3.74 7.29 -15.93
N VAL A 77 4.34 6.16 -16.28
CA VAL A 77 5.31 5.43 -15.45
C VAL A 77 6.55 6.28 -15.17
N SER A 78 6.98 7.11 -16.14
CA SER A 78 8.21 7.91 -16.02
C SER A 78 8.11 8.94 -14.88
N MET A 79 6.90 9.39 -14.57
CA MET A 79 6.66 10.35 -13.49
C MET A 79 6.91 9.79 -12.09
N VAL A 80 6.75 8.48 -11.89
CA VAL A 80 6.86 7.84 -10.57
C VAL A 80 8.05 6.89 -10.45
N ALA A 81 8.67 6.48 -11.55
CA ALA A 81 9.78 5.51 -11.55
C ALA A 81 10.90 5.92 -10.61
N ASP A 82 11.32 7.19 -10.64
CA ASP A 82 12.39 7.72 -9.77
C ASP A 82 12.04 7.62 -8.27
N CYS A 83 10.76 7.73 -7.93
CA CYS A 83 10.31 7.60 -6.54
C CYS A 83 10.49 6.18 -5.99
N PHE A 84 10.54 5.14 -6.84
CA PHE A 84 10.81 3.77 -6.41
C PHE A 84 12.31 3.52 -6.17
N SER A 85 13.18 4.33 -6.76
CA SER A 85 14.62 4.26 -6.57
C SER A 85 15.11 5.11 -5.40
N HIS A 86 14.71 6.38 -5.39
CA HIS A 86 15.28 7.40 -4.51
C HIS A 86 14.30 7.92 -3.47
N GLY A 87 13.02 7.53 -3.54
CA GLY A 87 12.00 8.05 -2.65
C GLY A 87 11.91 9.58 -2.71
N GLY A 88 11.69 10.20 -1.55
CA GLY A 88 11.84 11.65 -1.41
C GLY A 88 10.58 12.40 -1.02
N LYS A 89 10.77 13.70 -0.74
CA LYS A 89 9.75 14.60 -0.17
C LYS A 89 8.91 15.33 -1.22
N SER A 90 9.18 15.13 -2.51
CA SER A 90 8.37 15.73 -3.57
C SER A 90 6.93 15.23 -3.43
N ARG A 91 5.95 16.05 -3.85
CA ARG A 91 4.53 15.65 -3.81
C ARG A 91 4.29 14.34 -4.57
N ILE A 92 5.03 14.12 -5.66
CA ILE A 92 4.91 12.92 -6.46
C ILE A 92 5.49 11.68 -5.77
N CYS A 93 6.57 11.79 -5.00
CA CYS A 93 7.12 10.64 -4.26
C CYS A 93 6.41 10.38 -2.92
N GLN A 94 5.50 11.26 -2.52
CA GLN A 94 4.50 10.98 -1.48
C GLN A 94 3.27 10.24 -2.02
N TYR A 95 3.08 10.18 -3.34
CA TYR A 95 1.93 9.55 -3.98
C TYR A 95 1.92 8.01 -3.89
N PRO A 96 3.07 7.29 -4.02
CA PRO A 96 3.08 5.85 -3.81
C PRO A 96 2.53 5.49 -2.43
N SER A 97 1.45 4.72 -2.43
CA SER A 97 0.82 4.20 -1.23
C SER A 97 1.68 3.10 -0.60
N TRP A 98 1.58 2.96 0.71
CA TRP A 98 2.29 1.94 1.47
C TRP A 98 1.32 0.92 2.04
N GLY A 99 1.82 -0.30 2.21
CA GLY A 99 1.03 -1.43 2.59
C GLY A 99 1.85 -2.62 3.03
N THR A 100 1.18 -3.76 3.17
CA THR A 100 1.80 -5.04 3.48
C THR A 100 1.36 -6.10 2.49
N TYR A 101 2.08 -7.21 2.46
CA TYR A 101 1.70 -8.38 1.70
C TYR A 101 1.92 -9.67 2.48
N ARG A 102 1.30 -10.74 1.95
CA ARG A 102 1.50 -12.14 2.37
C ARG A 102 1.54 -13.03 1.14
N ILE A 103 2.28 -14.13 1.25
CA ILE A 103 2.33 -15.18 0.24
C ILE A 103 1.37 -16.30 0.67
N LEU A 104 0.49 -16.71 -0.23
CA LEU A 104 -0.43 -17.83 -0.05
C LEU A 104 -0.36 -18.72 -1.29
N GLY A 105 0.39 -19.81 -1.20
CA GLY A 105 0.66 -20.66 -2.36
C GLY A 105 1.46 -19.91 -3.42
N ASP A 106 0.91 -19.81 -4.63
CA ASP A 106 1.45 -19.07 -5.77
C ASP A 106 0.97 -17.61 -5.82
N THR A 107 0.21 -17.15 -4.82
CA THR A 107 -0.43 -15.83 -4.84
C THR A 107 0.20 -14.90 -3.80
N ILE A 108 0.55 -13.69 -4.22
CA ILE A 108 0.92 -12.58 -3.35
C ILE A 108 -0.33 -11.74 -3.11
N LYS A 109 -0.80 -11.67 -1.86
CA LYS A 109 -1.95 -10.85 -1.46
C LYS A 109 -1.47 -9.57 -0.81
N THR A 110 -1.91 -8.42 -1.29
CA THR A 110 -1.46 -7.11 -0.78
C THR A 110 -2.60 -6.28 -0.21
N GLN A 111 -2.28 -5.42 0.75
CA GLN A 111 -3.18 -4.42 1.34
C GLN A 111 -2.44 -3.09 1.40
N THR A 112 -2.94 -2.07 0.72
CA THR A 112 -2.34 -0.72 0.70
C THR A 112 -3.28 0.30 1.30
N ILE A 113 -2.71 1.23 2.07
CA ILE A 113 -3.48 2.22 2.81
C ILE A 113 -3.50 3.53 2.01
N ILE A 114 -4.68 4.12 1.88
CA ILE A 114 -4.85 5.51 1.44
C ILE A 114 -5.43 6.31 2.59
N ILE A 115 -4.84 7.47 2.84
CA ILE A 115 -5.28 8.43 3.86
C ILE A 115 -5.43 9.80 3.19
N GLU A 116 -6.64 10.36 3.25
CA GLU A 116 -6.89 11.74 2.84
C GLU A 116 -7.71 12.46 3.92
N GLY A 117 -7.13 13.49 4.53
CA GLY A 117 -7.72 14.16 5.69
C GLY A 117 -8.00 13.17 6.83
N MET A 118 -9.27 13.00 7.19
CA MET A 118 -9.72 12.02 8.19
C MET A 118 -10.26 10.72 7.60
N GLY A 119 -10.27 10.59 6.26
CA GLY A 119 -10.74 9.41 5.57
C GLY A 119 -9.62 8.40 5.35
N THR A 120 -9.98 7.11 5.38
CA THR A 120 -9.08 5.99 5.12
C THR A 120 -9.71 4.95 4.21
N ALA A 121 -8.89 4.28 3.42
CA ALA A 121 -9.28 3.10 2.66
C ALA A 121 -8.14 2.08 2.62
N THR A 122 -8.51 0.82 2.42
CA THR A 122 -7.58 -0.22 1.99
C THR A 122 -7.86 -0.55 0.53
N ILE A 123 -6.83 -0.54 -0.31
CA ILE A 123 -6.89 -1.15 -1.63
C ILE A 123 -6.18 -2.50 -1.57
N PHE A 124 -6.88 -3.54 -2.01
CA PHE A 124 -6.38 -4.90 -2.14
C PHE A 124 -5.90 -5.12 -3.56
N ARG A 125 -4.73 -5.73 -3.72
CA ARG A 125 -4.25 -6.21 -5.03
C ARG A 125 -3.63 -7.57 -4.85
N ASP A 126 -4.08 -8.54 -5.65
CA ASP A 126 -3.49 -9.86 -5.67
C ASP A 126 -2.67 -10.05 -6.94
N TYR A 127 -1.57 -10.78 -6.79
CA TYR A 127 -0.66 -11.12 -7.87
C TYR A 127 -0.41 -12.62 -7.90
N LEU A 128 -0.48 -13.22 -9.09
CA LEU A 128 -0.09 -14.60 -9.34
C LEU A 128 1.40 -14.65 -9.69
N ILE A 129 2.12 -15.58 -9.06
CA ILE A 129 3.50 -15.95 -9.39
C ILE A 129 3.43 -17.10 -10.39
N LEU A 130 3.98 -16.88 -11.59
CA LEU A 130 4.02 -17.88 -12.65
C LEU A 130 5.23 -18.83 -12.49
N PRO A 131 5.24 -20.00 -13.16
CA PRO A 131 6.35 -20.96 -13.07
C PRO A 131 7.71 -20.39 -13.51
N ASP A 132 7.71 -19.40 -14.41
CA ASP A 132 8.89 -18.67 -14.86
C ASP A 132 9.30 -17.53 -13.91
N LYS A 133 8.68 -17.46 -12.72
CA LYS A 133 8.89 -16.45 -11.68
C LYS A 133 8.41 -15.05 -12.04
N SER A 134 7.71 -14.90 -13.17
CA SER A 134 7.06 -13.64 -13.51
C SER A 134 5.79 -13.41 -12.68
N VAL A 135 5.36 -12.16 -12.57
CA VAL A 135 4.26 -11.75 -11.70
C VAL A 135 3.11 -11.18 -12.53
N MET A 136 1.88 -11.55 -12.24
CA MET A 136 0.69 -11.11 -12.98
C MET A 136 -0.36 -10.56 -12.03
N ASN A 137 -0.89 -9.36 -12.28
CA ASN A 137 -1.98 -8.82 -11.47
C ASN A 137 -3.30 -9.52 -11.81
N ILE A 138 -3.95 -10.10 -10.79
CA ILE A 138 -5.18 -10.88 -10.95
C ILE A 138 -6.40 -10.25 -10.29
N SER A 139 -6.21 -9.29 -9.37
CA SER A 139 -7.29 -8.50 -8.78
C SER A 139 -6.80 -7.13 -8.31
N ASP A 140 -7.68 -6.15 -8.29
CA ASP A 140 -7.48 -4.82 -7.70
C ASP A 140 -8.85 -4.29 -7.26
N TYR A 141 -9.08 -4.17 -5.96
CA TYR A 141 -10.41 -3.84 -5.43
C TYR A 141 -10.35 -3.12 -4.08
N VAL A 142 -11.47 -2.50 -3.73
CA VAL A 142 -11.76 -1.95 -2.39
C VAL A 142 -13.01 -2.62 -1.82
N GLN A 143 -13.24 -2.47 -0.51
CA GLN A 143 -14.52 -2.78 0.13
C GLN A 143 -15.26 -1.44 0.41
N PRO A 144 -16.19 -1.00 -0.46
CA PRO A 144 -16.81 0.33 -0.36
C PRO A 144 -17.49 0.59 0.99
N GLU A 145 -18.02 -0.42 1.63
CA GLU A 145 -18.69 -0.34 2.94
C GLU A 145 -17.71 -0.25 4.13
N LYS A 146 -16.41 -0.48 3.89
CA LYS A 146 -15.34 -0.40 4.91
C LYS A 146 -14.48 0.85 4.79
N THR A 147 -14.63 1.61 3.71
CA THR A 147 -13.89 2.86 3.51
C THR A 147 -14.54 4.04 4.23
N ARG A 148 -13.71 5.01 4.64
CA ARG A 148 -14.13 6.35 5.08
C ARG A 148 -13.85 7.42 4.03
N LEU A 149 -13.51 7.02 2.79
CA LEU A 149 -13.27 7.90 1.65
C LEU A 149 -14.41 7.73 0.66
N MET A 150 -15.34 8.70 0.62
CA MET A 150 -16.56 8.59 -0.20
C MET A 150 -16.30 8.33 -1.68
N PHE A 151 -15.21 8.85 -2.24
CA PHE A 151 -14.85 8.64 -3.64
C PHE A 151 -14.44 7.19 -3.96
N MET A 152 -14.06 6.40 -2.96
CA MET A 152 -13.73 4.98 -3.15
C MET A 152 -14.96 4.13 -3.48
N ALA A 153 -16.17 4.63 -3.28
CA ALA A 153 -17.39 3.96 -3.72
C ALA A 153 -17.42 3.71 -5.24
N ASN A 154 -16.75 4.57 -6.02
CA ASN A 154 -16.63 4.45 -7.47
C ASN A 154 -15.24 3.96 -7.92
N TYR A 155 -14.45 3.39 -7.01
CA TYR A 155 -13.15 2.81 -7.38
C TYR A 155 -13.40 1.67 -8.39
N PRO A 156 -12.75 1.66 -9.57
CA PRO A 156 -12.97 0.64 -10.59
C PRO A 156 -12.34 -0.69 -10.16
N SER A 157 -13.07 -1.40 -9.29
CA SER A 157 -12.65 -2.66 -8.68
C SER A 157 -12.87 -3.81 -9.64
N PHE A 158 -11.95 -4.77 -9.64
CA PHE A 158 -12.12 -6.08 -10.25
C PHE A 158 -11.55 -7.16 -9.32
N HIS A 159 -12.34 -8.22 -9.11
CA HIS A 159 -11.92 -9.38 -8.32
C HIS A 159 -11.27 -10.48 -9.18
N THR A 160 -11.38 -10.36 -10.49
CA THR A 160 -10.73 -11.22 -11.47
C THR A 160 -10.35 -10.37 -12.67
N ASN A 161 -9.08 -10.41 -13.05
CA ASN A 161 -8.58 -9.65 -14.18
C ASN A 161 -8.84 -10.41 -15.49
N SER A 162 -9.78 -9.90 -16.29
CA SER A 162 -10.17 -10.50 -17.58
C SER A 162 -9.11 -10.34 -18.68
N CYS A 163 -8.18 -9.38 -18.52
CA CYS A 163 -7.10 -9.06 -19.44
C CYS A 163 -5.73 -9.17 -18.76
N SER A 164 -5.56 -10.14 -17.87
CA SER A 164 -4.34 -10.28 -17.07
C SER A 164 -3.09 -10.44 -17.94
N LYS A 165 -2.12 -9.54 -17.76
CA LYS A 165 -0.82 -9.56 -18.45
C LYS A 165 0.31 -9.70 -17.44
N VAL A 166 1.40 -10.31 -17.89
CA VAL A 166 2.64 -10.39 -17.10
C VAL A 166 3.16 -8.97 -16.85
N SER A 167 3.49 -8.70 -15.60
CA SER A 167 4.07 -7.43 -15.18
C SER A 167 5.50 -7.33 -15.68
N ARG A 168 5.87 -6.16 -16.19
CA ARG A 168 7.24 -5.90 -16.63
C ARG A 168 8.11 -5.51 -15.45
N PHE A 169 9.24 -6.20 -15.28
CA PHE A 169 10.21 -5.88 -14.23
C PHE A 169 11.26 -4.87 -14.71
N PHE A 170 11.64 -3.97 -13.82
CA PHE A 170 12.68 -2.96 -14.01
C PHE A 170 13.65 -3.02 -12.82
N PRO A 171 14.89 -3.48 -13.04
CA PRO A 171 15.88 -3.57 -11.97
C PRO A 171 16.29 -2.18 -11.49
N LEU A 172 16.63 -2.07 -10.21
CA LEU A 172 17.09 -0.85 -9.58
C LEU A 172 18.44 -1.07 -8.90
N GLU A 173 19.36 -0.11 -9.06
CA GLU A 173 20.62 -0.09 -8.29
C GLU A 173 20.36 0.23 -6.81
N ASN A 174 19.45 1.16 -6.56
CA ASN A 174 19.01 1.58 -5.23
C ASN A 174 17.50 1.48 -5.16
N LYS A 175 16.97 0.94 -4.06
CA LYS A 175 15.53 0.94 -3.78
C LYS A 175 15.21 2.07 -2.82
N ARG A 176 14.00 2.62 -2.96
CA ARG A 176 13.43 3.53 -1.97
C ARG A 176 13.55 2.90 -0.58
N ASP A 177 13.94 3.71 0.39
CA ASP A 177 14.13 3.23 1.75
C ASP A 177 12.77 2.88 2.38
N LYS A 178 12.65 1.65 2.90
CA LYS A 178 11.47 1.21 3.65
C LYS A 178 11.18 2.08 4.87
N SER A 179 12.20 2.73 5.45
CA SER A 179 12.06 3.64 6.58
C SER A 179 11.19 4.86 6.27
N GLU A 180 10.96 5.16 4.98
CA GLU A 180 10.04 6.20 4.53
C GLU A 180 8.56 5.83 4.69
N CYS A 181 8.22 4.55 4.93
CA CYS A 181 6.84 4.16 5.18
C CYS A 181 6.30 4.89 6.42
N PRO A 182 5.26 5.74 6.27
CA PRO A 182 4.77 6.58 7.37
C PRO A 182 4.10 5.77 8.48
N TYR A 183 3.74 4.51 8.21
CA TYR A 183 2.99 3.65 9.12
C TYR A 183 3.87 2.83 10.06
N LEU A 184 5.20 2.85 9.89
CA LEU A 184 6.12 2.06 10.71
C LEU A 184 6.08 2.36 12.21
N LYS A 185 5.61 3.56 12.59
CA LYS A 185 5.43 3.98 13.99
C LYS A 185 4.02 3.71 14.53
N SER A 186 3.10 3.25 13.69
CA SER A 186 1.71 3.04 14.05
C SER A 186 1.48 1.64 14.64
N LYS A 187 0.97 1.58 15.87
CA LYS A 187 0.68 0.31 16.56
C LYS A 187 -0.25 -0.62 15.79
N TRP A 188 -1.27 -0.05 15.16
CA TRP A 188 -2.24 -0.81 14.37
C TRP A 188 -1.62 -1.43 13.10
N PHE A 189 -0.51 -0.88 12.62
CA PHE A 189 0.21 -1.37 11.46
C PHE A 189 1.23 -2.44 11.88
N THR A 190 1.95 -2.25 12.98
CA THR A 190 3.05 -3.14 13.41
C THR A 190 2.66 -4.16 14.49
N GLY A 191 1.48 -4.03 15.10
CA GLY A 191 1.02 -4.88 16.20
C GLY A 191 1.71 -4.64 17.55
N LYS A 192 2.51 -3.57 17.69
CA LYS A 192 3.32 -3.26 18.90
C LYS A 192 3.00 -1.88 19.48
#